data_AF-A0A5J4VHL7-F1
#
_entry.id   AF-A0A5J4VHL7-F1
#
_cell.length_a   1.000
_cell.length_b   1.000
_cell.length_c   1.000
_cell.angle_alpha   90.00
_cell.angle_beta   90.00
_cell.angle_gamma   90.00
#
_symmetry.space_group_name_H-M   'P 1'
#
loop_
_entity.id
_entity.type
_entity.pdbx_description
1 polymer ?
#
loop_
_entity_poly.entity_id
_entity_poly.type
_entity_poly.pdbx_seq_one_letter_code
_entity_poly.pdbx_strand_id
1 'polypeptide(L)'
;MSFRDSLYSEAATTELKDQTFSSHQGDISVSGESNQYIITYCTFTEINYGGGSGGAFKANVSNRGKLLIANSKFIKCYGPEINGGAIYLDIANEGQVIISNSTFNQCQAYRGGGIYADIFIGGKLTIDRQCNFTDCYAIDSEGCGGGIFSYISSYNSQLIIEDEAKFQRCYSTKGGGVYAFIQTESQMLISDSQFIECLGYYGGAIYFFMQQSEQVTILNSLFVRCEANIGGGGIYAQILSSGKFTIDGQCNFDECQADTGGGIYALISGMNSECSQTSYSGGGIFSNISYGVLNVENTTFKMCTCVQSGNGGGLAMIQGVSSIISITNSSFIDCKTISNSSDQRYGWGGAIFIQTSVIAENLNETNFLLRNLVFIGCSAVNSIGNNIHIQSFDTYSTGEAIKNENLLTVKDITDLYENKLYGSDYMGIDESDVDDDNTPISKHEPLFNIPQSRIFLNPYLVNANDGIENVFCGESDMP
;
A
#
# COMPACT_ATOMS: atom_id res chain seq x y z
N MET A 1 0.65 -3.33 -65.45
CA MET A 1 -0.74 -3.70 -65.12
C MET A 1 -0.64 -4.83 -64.11
N SER A 2 -0.70 -4.56 -62.79
CA SER A 2 -1.94 -4.42 -61.99
C SER A 2 -2.87 -5.61 -62.24
N PHE A 3 -3.17 -6.47 -61.28
CA PHE A 3 -3.80 -6.13 -59.99
C PHE A 3 -3.15 -6.80 -58.78
N ARG A 4 -2.85 -5.97 -57.77
CA ARG A 4 -2.85 -6.33 -56.35
C ARG A 4 -4.33 -6.48 -55.96
N ASP A 5 -4.78 -7.68 -55.67
CA ASP A 5 -5.94 -7.85 -54.81
C ASP A 5 -5.43 -7.97 -53.37
N SER A 6 -5.63 -6.89 -52.63
CA SER A 6 -5.59 -6.86 -51.19
C SER A 6 -6.66 -7.80 -50.66
N LEU A 7 -6.27 -9.01 -50.27
CA LEU A 7 -7.08 -9.82 -49.38
C LEU A 7 -7.07 -9.10 -48.01
N TYR A 8 -8.15 -8.36 -47.74
CA TYR A 8 -8.57 -8.10 -46.37
C TYR A 8 -8.75 -9.47 -45.72
N SER A 9 -7.77 -9.91 -44.91
CA SER A 9 -7.89 -11.16 -44.18
C SER A 9 -8.95 -10.98 -43.10
N GLU A 10 -10.02 -11.76 -43.20
CA GLU A 10 -10.98 -11.97 -42.11
C GLU A 10 -10.24 -12.32 -40.82
N ALA A 11 -10.77 -11.85 -39.70
CA ALA A 11 -10.29 -12.11 -38.35
C ALA A 11 -10.04 -13.61 -38.11
N ALA A 12 -8.78 -14.01 -37.86
CA ALA A 12 -8.48 -15.38 -37.49
C ALA A 12 -8.75 -15.54 -35.98
N THR A 13 -9.93 -16.03 -35.64
CA THR A 13 -10.24 -16.46 -34.26
C THR A 13 -9.88 -17.93 -34.10
N THR A 14 -9.02 -18.24 -33.14
CA THR A 14 -8.68 -19.62 -32.74
C THR A 14 -9.25 -19.91 -31.35
N GLU A 15 -9.85 -21.08 -31.16
CA GLU A 15 -10.46 -21.46 -29.89
C GLU A 15 -9.92 -22.79 -29.37
N LEU A 16 -9.61 -22.83 -28.08
CA LEU A 16 -9.26 -24.02 -27.30
C LEU A 16 -10.29 -24.15 -26.17
N LYS A 17 -11.05 -25.24 -26.16
CA LYS A 17 -12.19 -25.36 -25.25
C LYS A 17 -12.42 -26.77 -24.71
N ASP A 18 -12.86 -26.85 -23.46
CA ASP A 18 -13.28 -28.09 -22.77
C ASP A 18 -12.19 -29.18 -22.76
N GLN A 19 -10.93 -28.78 -22.69
CA GLN A 19 -9.79 -29.70 -22.71
C GLN A 19 -9.11 -29.81 -21.34
N THR A 20 -8.43 -30.93 -21.11
CA THR A 20 -7.53 -31.12 -19.96
C THR A 20 -6.13 -31.44 -20.44
N PHE A 21 -5.14 -30.73 -19.90
CA PHE A 21 -3.73 -30.84 -20.24
C PHE A 21 -2.92 -31.20 -19.01
N SER A 22 -2.08 -32.23 -19.12
CA SER A 22 -1.13 -32.66 -18.10
C SER A 22 0.33 -32.50 -18.56
N SER A 23 0.53 -31.68 -19.59
CA SER A 23 1.84 -31.31 -20.12
C SER A 23 1.79 -29.91 -20.69
N HIS A 24 2.95 -29.27 -20.76
CA HIS A 24 3.14 -27.98 -21.41
C HIS A 24 2.53 -27.98 -22.82
N GLN A 25 1.77 -26.93 -23.13
CA GLN A 25 1.25 -26.65 -24.46
C GLN A 25 2.20 -25.70 -25.18
N GLY A 26 2.34 -25.88 -26.50
CA GLY A 26 3.24 -25.05 -27.30
C GLY A 26 2.86 -23.56 -27.26
N ASP A 27 3.86 -22.72 -27.56
CA ASP A 27 3.74 -21.28 -27.54
C ASP A 27 2.57 -20.75 -28.39
N ILE A 28 1.80 -19.84 -27.80
CA ILE A 28 0.71 -19.12 -28.46
C ILE A 28 1.27 -17.80 -28.99
N SER A 29 0.96 -17.46 -30.24
CA SER A 29 1.24 -16.13 -30.81
C SER A 29 -0.04 -15.53 -31.39
N VAL A 30 -0.38 -14.33 -30.95
CA VAL A 30 -1.54 -13.57 -31.43
C VAL A 30 -1.07 -12.19 -31.84
N SER A 31 -1.02 -11.92 -33.15
CA SER A 31 -0.57 -10.62 -33.67
C SER A 31 -1.54 -10.07 -34.70
N GLY A 32 -1.97 -8.82 -34.55
CA GLY A 32 -2.86 -8.12 -35.48
C GLY A 32 -4.24 -7.87 -34.90
N GLU A 33 -4.82 -6.69 -35.19
CA GLU A 33 -6.07 -6.21 -34.59
C GLU A 33 -7.27 -7.15 -34.75
N SER A 34 -7.30 -7.89 -35.87
CA SER A 34 -8.36 -8.85 -36.18
C SER A 34 -8.11 -10.24 -35.58
N ASN A 35 -6.97 -10.49 -34.95
CA ASN A 35 -6.59 -11.84 -34.50
C ASN A 35 -6.90 -12.04 -33.03
N GLN A 36 -7.55 -13.16 -32.74
CA GLN A 36 -7.97 -13.52 -31.40
C GLN A 36 -7.69 -14.99 -31.11
N TYR A 37 -7.21 -15.27 -29.89
CA TYR A 37 -7.12 -16.61 -29.35
C TYR A 37 -7.98 -16.70 -28.09
N ILE A 38 -8.80 -17.74 -28.00
CA ILE A 38 -9.77 -17.92 -26.92
C ILE A 38 -9.51 -19.27 -26.25
N ILE A 39 -9.25 -19.26 -24.94
CA ILE A 39 -9.13 -20.47 -24.11
C ILE A 39 -10.28 -20.46 -23.13
N THR A 40 -11.18 -21.44 -23.19
CA THR A 40 -12.29 -21.53 -22.25
C THR A 40 -12.50 -22.92 -21.66
N TYR A 41 -12.92 -22.98 -20.39
CA TYR A 41 -13.27 -24.25 -19.72
C TYR A 41 -12.16 -25.31 -19.78
N CYS A 42 -10.90 -24.87 -19.87
CA CYS A 42 -9.76 -25.77 -19.94
C CYS A 42 -9.17 -26.00 -18.56
N THR A 43 -8.59 -27.18 -18.34
CA THR A 43 -7.87 -27.51 -17.11
C THR A 43 -6.43 -27.87 -17.44
N PHE A 44 -5.47 -27.15 -16.88
CA PHE A 44 -4.04 -27.45 -16.94
C PHE A 44 -3.64 -27.95 -15.54
N THR A 45 -3.17 -29.19 -15.42
CA THR A 45 -2.99 -29.83 -14.12
C THR A 45 -1.73 -30.67 -14.03
N GLU A 46 -1.04 -30.62 -12.88
CA GLU A 46 0.14 -31.44 -12.58
C GLU A 46 1.25 -31.31 -13.64
N ILE A 47 1.48 -30.08 -14.12
CA ILE A 47 2.48 -29.80 -15.15
C ILE A 47 3.78 -29.39 -14.49
N ASN A 48 4.79 -30.27 -14.58
CA ASN A 48 6.17 -29.96 -14.20
C ASN A 48 7.00 -29.70 -15.46
N TYR A 49 7.23 -28.43 -15.78
CA TYR A 49 7.97 -28.03 -16.97
C TYR A 49 9.28 -27.35 -16.59
N GLY A 50 10.39 -28.08 -16.67
CA GLY A 50 11.75 -27.55 -16.44
C GLY A 50 12.43 -27.00 -17.70
N GLY A 51 11.70 -26.78 -18.79
CA GLY A 51 12.26 -26.52 -20.12
C GLY A 51 12.23 -25.08 -20.62
N GLY A 52 11.69 -24.12 -19.86
CA GLY A 52 11.48 -22.77 -20.38
C GLY A 52 10.67 -21.85 -19.47
N SER A 53 9.61 -21.22 -19.98
CA SER A 53 8.74 -20.31 -19.22
C SER A 53 7.28 -20.62 -19.51
N GLY A 54 6.40 -20.38 -18.54
CA GLY A 54 4.98 -20.69 -18.65
C GLY A 54 4.72 -22.19 -18.58
N GLY A 55 4.58 -22.74 -17.37
CA GLY A 55 4.46 -24.19 -17.18
C GLY A 55 3.33 -24.80 -18.01
N ALA A 56 2.15 -24.17 -18.03
CA ALA A 56 1.06 -24.54 -18.92
C ALA A 56 1.32 -24.11 -20.37
N PHE A 57 1.63 -22.83 -20.60
CA PHE A 57 2.04 -22.31 -21.90
C PHE A 57 2.67 -20.92 -21.78
N LYS A 58 3.36 -20.52 -22.83
CA LYS A 58 3.79 -19.15 -23.10
C LYS A 58 2.89 -18.51 -24.15
N ALA A 59 2.59 -17.21 -24.03
CA ALA A 59 1.89 -16.46 -25.05
C ALA A 59 2.57 -15.12 -25.38
N ASN A 60 2.74 -14.83 -26.67
CA ASN A 60 3.10 -13.51 -27.18
C ASN A 60 1.87 -12.88 -27.86
N VAL A 61 1.45 -11.71 -27.35
CA VAL A 61 0.28 -10.99 -27.83
C VAL A 61 0.68 -9.58 -28.24
N SER A 62 0.58 -9.28 -29.54
CA SER A 62 1.10 -8.04 -30.09
C SER A 62 0.25 -7.42 -31.19
N ASN A 63 0.57 -6.17 -31.56
CA ASN A 63 -0.05 -5.45 -32.68
C ASN A 63 -1.59 -5.47 -32.60
N ARG A 64 -2.14 -5.14 -31.42
CA ARG A 64 -3.59 -5.16 -31.13
C ARG A 64 -4.27 -6.53 -31.16
N GLY A 65 -3.49 -7.62 -31.20
CA GLY A 65 -3.98 -8.99 -31.03
C GLY A 65 -4.58 -9.22 -29.65
N LYS A 66 -5.46 -10.22 -29.54
CA LYS A 66 -6.26 -10.46 -28.33
C LYS A 66 -6.19 -11.90 -27.85
N LEU A 67 -5.87 -12.11 -26.57
CA LEU A 67 -5.97 -13.40 -25.90
C LEU A 67 -7.02 -13.31 -24.79
N LEU A 68 -8.03 -14.18 -24.85
CA LEU A 68 -9.00 -14.36 -23.79
C LEU A 68 -8.81 -15.73 -23.15
N ILE A 69 -8.65 -15.77 -21.84
CA ILE A 69 -8.65 -16.99 -21.04
C ILE A 69 -9.82 -16.88 -20.07
N ALA A 70 -10.82 -17.76 -20.16
CA ALA A 70 -11.98 -17.69 -19.29
C ALA A 70 -12.40 -19.04 -18.71
N ASN A 71 -12.96 -19.05 -17.50
CA ASN A 71 -13.52 -20.26 -16.88
C ASN A 71 -12.53 -21.44 -16.81
N SER A 72 -11.23 -21.15 -16.75
CA SER A 72 -10.18 -22.17 -16.88
C SER A 72 -9.45 -22.38 -15.55
N LYS A 73 -8.81 -23.54 -15.40
CA LYS A 73 -8.14 -23.94 -14.16
C LYS A 73 -6.69 -24.28 -14.44
N PHE A 74 -5.79 -23.77 -13.60
CA PHE A 74 -4.37 -24.06 -13.59
C PHE A 74 -4.03 -24.59 -12.21
N ILE A 75 -3.69 -25.87 -12.11
CA ILE A 75 -3.56 -26.59 -10.83
C ILE A 75 -2.20 -27.26 -10.79
N LYS A 76 -1.37 -26.88 -9.82
CA LYS A 76 0.00 -27.43 -9.68
C LYS A 76 0.77 -27.37 -10.99
N CYS A 77 0.75 -26.21 -11.63
CA CYS A 77 1.66 -25.90 -12.72
C CYS A 77 2.94 -25.32 -12.13
N TYR A 78 4.07 -25.98 -12.34
CA TYR A 78 5.34 -25.56 -11.75
C TYR A 78 6.55 -25.91 -12.63
N GLY A 79 7.67 -25.27 -12.32
CA GLY A 79 8.97 -25.62 -12.90
C GLY A 79 10.11 -25.05 -12.06
N PRO A 80 11.12 -25.86 -11.67
CA PRO A 80 12.31 -25.33 -11.04
C PRO A 80 13.00 -24.42 -12.06
N GLU A 81 13.18 -23.14 -11.73
CA GLU A 81 13.85 -22.12 -12.57
C GLU A 81 13.03 -21.52 -13.73
N ILE A 82 11.70 -21.70 -13.77
CA ILE A 82 10.86 -21.04 -14.79
C ILE A 82 10.27 -19.72 -14.29
N ASN A 83 9.96 -18.83 -15.23
CA ASN A 83 9.08 -17.68 -15.00
C ASN A 83 7.65 -18.05 -15.44
N GLY A 84 6.65 -17.74 -14.60
CA GLY A 84 5.25 -18.06 -14.86
C GLY A 84 4.97 -19.54 -14.62
N GLY A 85 4.58 -19.91 -13.40
CA GLY A 85 4.38 -21.32 -13.05
C GLY A 85 3.27 -21.95 -13.88
N ALA A 86 2.21 -21.20 -14.17
CA ALA A 86 1.22 -21.56 -15.17
C ALA A 86 1.46 -20.84 -16.50
N ILE A 87 1.48 -19.51 -16.50
CA ILE A 87 1.45 -18.73 -17.74
C ILE A 87 2.61 -17.75 -17.79
N TYR A 88 3.30 -17.70 -18.93
CA TYR A 88 4.19 -16.59 -19.28
C TYR A 88 3.55 -15.76 -20.37
N LEU A 89 3.46 -14.44 -20.16
CA LEU A 89 2.88 -13.48 -21.10
C LEU A 89 3.93 -12.46 -21.54
N ASP A 90 3.98 -12.22 -22.83
CA ASP A 90 4.67 -11.09 -23.46
C ASP A 90 3.65 -10.29 -24.26
N ILE A 91 3.31 -9.10 -23.77
CA ILE A 91 2.21 -8.27 -24.28
C ILE A 91 2.80 -6.94 -24.75
N ALA A 92 2.76 -6.70 -26.06
CA ALA A 92 3.41 -5.53 -26.66
C ALA A 92 2.54 -4.85 -27.73
N ASN A 93 2.86 -3.63 -28.12
CA ASN A 93 2.24 -2.93 -29.27
C ASN A 93 0.70 -3.00 -29.23
N GLU A 94 0.12 -2.52 -28.14
CA GLU A 94 -1.33 -2.50 -27.89
C GLU A 94 -2.01 -3.89 -27.84
N GLY A 95 -1.24 -4.98 -27.69
CA GLY A 95 -1.77 -6.31 -27.45
C GLY A 95 -2.58 -6.38 -26.16
N GLN A 96 -3.61 -7.24 -26.12
CA GLN A 96 -4.54 -7.33 -25.00
C GLN A 96 -4.72 -8.76 -24.53
N VAL A 97 -4.52 -8.98 -23.23
CA VAL A 97 -4.80 -10.26 -22.56
C VAL A 97 -5.84 -10.04 -21.48
N ILE A 98 -6.91 -10.83 -21.51
CA ILE A 98 -7.94 -10.86 -20.47
C ILE A 98 -7.99 -12.27 -19.89
N ILE A 99 -7.88 -12.37 -18.56
CA ILE A 99 -8.06 -13.61 -17.82
C ILE A 99 -9.26 -13.43 -16.88
N SER A 100 -10.28 -14.26 -17.10
CA SER A 100 -11.61 -14.09 -16.51
C SER A 100 -12.09 -15.34 -15.80
N ASN A 101 -12.66 -15.22 -14.60
CA ASN A 101 -13.29 -16.34 -13.87
C ASN A 101 -12.44 -17.62 -13.87
N SER A 102 -11.13 -17.47 -13.69
CA SER A 102 -10.17 -18.56 -13.81
C SER A 102 -9.44 -18.77 -12.49
N THR A 103 -9.01 -20.01 -12.24
CA THR A 103 -8.36 -20.39 -10.99
C THR A 103 -6.92 -20.80 -11.23
N PHE A 104 -6.02 -20.29 -10.39
CA PHE A 104 -4.63 -20.69 -10.28
C PHE A 104 -4.45 -21.25 -8.87
N ASN A 105 -4.12 -22.53 -8.77
CA ASN A 105 -4.01 -23.21 -7.48
C ASN A 105 -2.69 -23.98 -7.40
N GLN A 106 -1.93 -23.74 -6.33
CA GLN A 106 -0.66 -24.46 -6.09
C GLN A 106 0.35 -24.31 -7.24
N CYS A 107 0.28 -23.20 -7.99
CA CYS A 107 1.23 -22.93 -9.06
C CYS A 107 2.52 -22.32 -8.48
N GLN A 108 3.67 -22.67 -9.07
CA GLN A 108 4.97 -22.34 -8.50
C GLN A 108 6.02 -22.03 -9.57
N ALA A 109 6.79 -20.97 -9.39
CA ALA A 109 7.85 -20.54 -10.32
C ALA A 109 8.93 -19.73 -9.59
N TYR A 110 10.03 -19.39 -10.25
CA TYR A 110 11.01 -18.44 -9.69
C TYR A 110 10.42 -17.01 -9.62
N ARG A 111 9.67 -16.61 -10.65
CA ARG A 111 8.88 -15.37 -10.64
C ARG A 111 7.49 -15.62 -11.20
N GLY A 112 6.47 -15.10 -10.54
CA GLY A 112 5.09 -15.25 -10.99
C GLY A 112 4.60 -16.68 -10.82
N GLY A 113 4.36 -17.11 -9.59
CA GLY A 113 3.97 -18.50 -9.30
C GLY A 113 2.76 -18.96 -10.12
N GLY A 114 1.76 -18.10 -10.30
CA GLY A 114 0.73 -18.29 -11.32
C GLY A 114 1.14 -17.74 -12.68
N ILE A 115 1.33 -16.42 -12.75
CA ILE A 115 1.53 -15.69 -14.01
C ILE A 115 2.79 -14.84 -13.93
N TYR A 116 3.60 -14.90 -14.98
CA TYR A 116 4.60 -13.90 -15.28
C TYR A 116 4.14 -13.07 -16.49
N ALA A 117 4.24 -11.75 -16.43
CA ALA A 117 3.83 -10.86 -17.51
C ALA A 117 4.84 -9.74 -17.78
N ASP A 118 5.29 -9.68 -19.02
CA ASP A 118 5.99 -8.53 -19.60
C ASP A 118 4.98 -7.70 -20.40
N ILE A 119 4.83 -6.41 -20.07
CA ILE A 119 3.80 -5.53 -20.62
C ILE A 119 4.43 -4.24 -21.15
N PHE A 120 4.39 -4.05 -22.46
CA PHE A 120 5.15 -3.03 -23.17
C PHE A 120 4.32 -2.28 -24.22
N ILE A 121 4.69 -1.03 -24.50
CA ILE A 121 4.22 -0.24 -25.66
C ILE A 121 2.68 -0.33 -25.83
N GLY A 122 1.94 0.13 -24.83
CA GLY A 122 0.47 0.10 -24.83
C GLY A 122 -0.16 -1.28 -24.58
N GLY A 123 0.65 -2.31 -24.31
CA GLY A 123 0.18 -3.64 -23.95
C GLY A 123 -0.67 -3.63 -22.68
N LYS A 124 -1.63 -4.55 -22.59
CA LYS A 124 -2.59 -4.58 -21.48
C LYS A 124 -2.85 -6.01 -20.98
N LEU A 125 -2.64 -6.23 -19.69
CA LEU A 125 -3.13 -7.42 -18.97
C LEU A 125 -4.27 -7.02 -18.05
N THR A 126 -5.40 -7.71 -18.18
CA THR A 126 -6.57 -7.56 -17.30
C THR A 126 -6.88 -8.90 -16.65
N ILE A 127 -6.92 -8.91 -15.32
CA ILE A 127 -7.41 -10.01 -14.49
C ILE A 127 -8.78 -9.58 -13.99
N ASP A 128 -9.85 -10.19 -14.50
CA ASP A 128 -11.23 -9.80 -14.20
C ASP A 128 -12.07 -10.98 -13.67
N ARG A 129 -13.26 -10.64 -13.15
CA ARG A 129 -14.35 -11.54 -12.74
C ARG A 129 -13.91 -12.72 -11.86
N GLN A 130 -13.72 -12.52 -10.57
CA GLN A 130 -13.53 -13.59 -9.57
C GLN A 130 -12.37 -14.55 -9.87
N CYS A 131 -11.34 -14.09 -10.60
CA CYS A 131 -10.12 -14.87 -10.74
C CYS A 131 -9.52 -15.17 -9.36
N ASN A 132 -9.10 -16.41 -9.13
CA ASN A 132 -8.64 -16.83 -7.81
C ASN A 132 -7.24 -17.46 -7.89
N PHE A 133 -6.29 -16.86 -7.18
CA PHE A 133 -4.94 -17.35 -6.97
C PHE A 133 -4.86 -17.88 -5.54
N THR A 134 -4.71 -19.19 -5.39
CA THR A 134 -4.71 -19.83 -4.07
C THR A 134 -3.48 -20.70 -3.91
N ASP A 135 -2.72 -20.47 -2.84
CA ASP A 135 -1.50 -21.22 -2.54
C ASP A 135 -0.49 -21.12 -3.71
N CYS A 136 -0.31 -19.95 -4.32
CA CYS A 136 0.67 -19.76 -5.40
C CYS A 136 2.00 -19.21 -4.85
N TYR A 137 3.13 -19.70 -5.37
CA TYR A 137 4.44 -19.49 -4.77
C TYR A 137 5.49 -19.00 -5.76
N ALA A 138 6.26 -17.99 -5.38
CA ALA A 138 7.55 -17.71 -5.99
C ALA A 138 8.65 -18.38 -5.14
N ILE A 139 9.47 -19.24 -5.75
CA ILE A 139 10.53 -19.99 -5.08
C ILE A 139 11.82 -19.19 -4.99
N ASP A 140 12.67 -19.61 -4.06
CA ASP A 140 13.99 -19.03 -3.77
C ASP A 140 13.93 -17.73 -2.95
N SER A 141 15.06 -17.36 -2.33
CA SER A 141 15.20 -16.16 -1.50
C SER A 141 15.02 -14.87 -2.28
N GLU A 142 15.10 -14.91 -3.61
CA GLU A 142 14.86 -13.76 -4.50
C GLU A 142 13.55 -13.87 -5.29
N GLY A 143 12.72 -14.88 -5.01
CA GLY A 143 11.46 -15.11 -5.70
C GLY A 143 10.48 -13.95 -5.53
N CYS A 144 9.84 -13.53 -6.61
CA CYS A 144 8.95 -12.37 -6.62
C CYS A 144 7.59 -12.72 -7.23
N GLY A 145 6.50 -12.21 -6.65
CA GLY A 145 5.14 -12.36 -7.18
C GLY A 145 4.62 -13.79 -7.07
N GLY A 146 4.12 -14.19 -5.90
CA GLY A 146 3.65 -15.57 -5.69
C GLY A 146 2.45 -15.90 -6.56
N GLY A 147 1.49 -14.99 -6.71
CA GLY A 147 0.44 -15.08 -7.72
C GLY A 147 0.89 -14.56 -9.08
N ILE A 148 1.22 -13.27 -9.15
CA ILE A 148 1.57 -12.57 -10.39
C ILE A 148 2.89 -11.82 -10.22
N PHE A 149 3.77 -11.96 -11.20
CA PHE A 149 4.88 -11.04 -11.44
C PHE A 149 4.60 -10.26 -12.71
N SER A 150 4.73 -8.93 -12.66
CA SER A 150 4.59 -8.08 -13.84
C SER A 150 5.73 -7.06 -13.97
N TYR A 151 6.27 -6.95 -15.18
CA TYR A 151 7.09 -5.83 -15.62
C TYR A 151 6.28 -4.99 -16.59
N ILE A 152 6.03 -3.72 -16.26
CA ILE A 152 5.14 -2.81 -17.01
C ILE A 152 5.96 -1.59 -17.42
N SER A 153 6.08 -1.34 -18.72
CA SER A 153 6.90 -0.23 -19.22
C SER A 153 6.37 0.38 -20.52
N SER A 154 6.71 1.64 -20.75
CA SER A 154 6.27 2.47 -21.88
C SER A 154 4.84 2.99 -21.78
N TYR A 155 4.59 4.07 -22.53
CA TYR A 155 3.33 4.79 -22.60
C TYR A 155 2.12 3.86 -22.76
N ASN A 156 1.08 4.10 -21.96
CA ASN A 156 -0.20 3.38 -21.94
C ASN A 156 -0.13 1.88 -21.62
N SER A 157 1.02 1.34 -21.20
CA SER A 157 1.10 -0.05 -20.74
C SER A 157 0.41 -0.23 -19.38
N GLN A 158 -0.40 -1.27 -19.23
CA GLN A 158 -1.29 -1.42 -18.07
C GLN A 158 -1.37 -2.86 -17.53
N LEU A 159 -1.29 -2.97 -16.20
CA LEU A 159 -1.83 -4.09 -15.44
C LEU A 159 -3.11 -3.64 -14.72
N ILE A 160 -4.20 -4.36 -14.94
CA ILE A 160 -5.47 -4.16 -14.22
C ILE A 160 -5.86 -5.46 -13.55
N ILE A 161 -6.17 -5.38 -12.26
CA ILE A 161 -6.73 -6.47 -11.46
C ILE A 161 -8.02 -5.94 -10.85
N GLU A 162 -9.16 -6.48 -11.25
CA GLU A 162 -10.47 -5.93 -10.90
C GLU A 162 -11.53 -7.02 -10.69
N ASP A 163 -12.74 -6.61 -10.33
CA ASP A 163 -13.93 -7.45 -10.28
C ASP A 163 -13.79 -8.70 -9.40
N GLU A 164 -13.53 -8.52 -8.10
CA GLU A 164 -13.48 -9.59 -7.08
C GLU A 164 -12.33 -10.59 -7.28
N ALA A 165 -11.25 -10.19 -7.93
CA ALA A 165 -10.04 -10.99 -7.97
C ALA A 165 -9.53 -11.29 -6.55
N LYS A 166 -9.15 -12.54 -6.32
CA LYS A 166 -8.75 -13.04 -5.00
C LYS A 166 -7.35 -13.66 -5.03
N PHE A 167 -6.52 -13.26 -4.09
CA PHE A 167 -5.22 -13.83 -3.79
C PHE A 167 -5.25 -14.36 -2.36
N GLN A 168 -5.07 -15.66 -2.18
CA GLN A 168 -5.16 -16.31 -0.88
C GLN A 168 -3.96 -17.21 -0.62
N ARG A 169 -3.28 -16.99 0.51
CA ARG A 169 -2.10 -17.76 0.93
C ARG A 169 -1.02 -17.83 -0.15
N CYS A 170 -0.88 -16.76 -0.93
CA CYS A 170 0.20 -16.65 -1.90
C CYS A 170 1.46 -16.15 -1.18
N TYR A 171 2.63 -16.64 -1.59
CA TYR A 171 3.90 -16.31 -0.94
C TYR A 171 5.04 -16.07 -1.92
N SER A 172 5.87 -15.09 -1.59
CA SER A 172 7.14 -14.78 -2.27
C SER A 172 8.03 -13.93 -1.36
N THR A 173 9.29 -13.68 -1.74
CA THR A 173 10.12 -12.70 -1.02
C THR A 173 9.55 -11.29 -1.17
N LYS A 174 9.05 -10.93 -2.36
CA LYS A 174 8.49 -9.61 -2.66
C LYS A 174 7.14 -9.73 -3.35
N GLY A 175 6.07 -9.28 -2.69
CA GLY A 175 4.72 -9.32 -3.23
C GLY A 175 4.16 -10.74 -3.22
N GLY A 176 3.68 -11.22 -2.07
CA GLY A 176 3.19 -12.60 -1.95
C GLY A 176 2.08 -12.90 -2.95
N GLY A 177 1.13 -11.99 -3.12
CA GLY A 177 0.15 -12.02 -4.21
C GLY A 177 0.70 -11.47 -5.52
N VAL A 178 1.11 -10.20 -5.53
CA VAL A 178 1.49 -9.47 -6.76
C VAL A 178 2.82 -8.74 -6.57
N TYR A 179 3.72 -8.93 -7.51
CA TYR A 179 4.91 -8.09 -7.69
C TYR A 179 4.77 -7.28 -8.98
N ALA A 180 4.96 -5.97 -8.90
CA ALA A 180 4.95 -5.10 -10.08
C ALA A 180 6.19 -4.20 -10.16
N PHE A 181 6.85 -4.19 -11.31
CA PHE A 181 7.88 -3.21 -11.63
C PHE A 181 7.36 -2.31 -12.75
N ILE A 182 7.21 -1.02 -12.47
CA ILE A 182 6.39 -0.08 -13.24
C ILE A 182 7.27 1.08 -13.69
N GLN A 183 7.40 1.27 -15.00
CA GLN A 183 8.30 2.28 -15.59
C GLN A 183 7.70 3.08 -16.74
N THR A 184 8.24 4.27 -16.99
CA THR A 184 8.06 5.04 -18.24
C THR A 184 6.59 5.19 -18.66
N GLU A 185 5.84 6.06 -17.99
CA GLU A 185 4.45 6.40 -18.35
C GLU A 185 3.46 5.20 -18.39
N SER A 186 3.76 4.14 -17.65
CA SER A 186 2.85 3.00 -17.45
C SER A 186 2.04 3.13 -16.16
N GLN A 187 1.02 2.28 -16.02
CA GLN A 187 0.07 2.34 -14.90
C GLN A 187 -0.26 0.95 -14.33
N MET A 188 -0.61 0.91 -13.05
CA MET A 188 -1.23 -0.25 -12.41
C MET A 188 -2.50 0.18 -11.69
N LEU A 189 -3.58 -0.56 -11.91
CA LEU A 189 -4.85 -0.42 -11.21
C LEU A 189 -5.21 -1.75 -10.54
N ILE A 190 -5.53 -1.69 -9.25
CA ILE A 190 -6.14 -2.81 -8.54
C ILE A 190 -7.43 -2.28 -7.92
N SER A 191 -8.56 -2.88 -8.26
CA SER A 191 -9.86 -2.49 -7.71
C SER A 191 -10.66 -3.71 -7.26
N ASP A 192 -11.52 -3.51 -6.25
CA ASP A 192 -12.53 -4.49 -5.82
C ASP A 192 -11.93 -5.90 -5.59
N SER A 193 -10.71 -5.97 -5.05
CA SER A 193 -9.91 -7.19 -4.96
C SER A 193 -9.63 -7.60 -3.51
N GLN A 194 -9.34 -8.88 -3.29
CA GLN A 194 -9.11 -9.45 -1.97
C GLN A 194 -7.74 -10.11 -1.88
N PHE A 195 -6.96 -9.73 -0.88
CA PHE A 195 -5.69 -10.34 -0.51
C PHE A 195 -5.81 -10.88 0.91
N ILE A 196 -5.67 -12.20 1.07
CA ILE A 196 -5.98 -12.88 2.33
C ILE A 196 -4.84 -13.82 2.69
N GLU A 197 -4.24 -13.63 3.88
CA GLU A 197 -3.16 -14.49 4.38
C GLU A 197 -1.98 -14.59 3.42
N CYS A 198 -1.74 -13.55 2.60
CA CYS A 198 -0.58 -13.46 1.73
C CYS A 198 0.66 -13.10 2.55
N LEU A 199 1.79 -13.71 2.21
CA LEU A 199 3.01 -13.65 3.00
C LEU A 199 4.19 -13.19 2.14
N GLY A 200 5.10 -12.41 2.73
CA GLY A 200 6.38 -12.13 2.09
C GLY A 200 7.44 -11.51 2.98
N TYR A 201 8.57 -11.11 2.41
CA TYR A 201 9.61 -10.38 3.14
C TYR A 201 9.40 -8.87 3.04
N TYR A 202 8.95 -8.42 1.87
CA TYR A 202 8.44 -7.06 1.61
C TYR A 202 7.11 -7.16 0.86
N GLY A 203 6.06 -6.49 1.34
CA GLY A 203 4.78 -6.48 0.66
C GLY A 203 4.11 -7.84 0.73
N GLY A 204 3.52 -8.19 1.88
CA GLY A 204 2.96 -9.54 2.10
C GLY A 204 1.93 -9.90 1.04
N ALA A 205 1.08 -8.95 0.65
CA ALA A 205 0.21 -9.10 -0.52
C ALA A 205 0.83 -8.52 -1.80
N ILE A 206 1.22 -7.25 -1.78
CA ILE A 206 1.65 -6.52 -2.97
C ILE A 206 3.00 -5.88 -2.72
N TYR A 207 3.92 -6.05 -3.65
CA TYR A 207 5.11 -5.23 -3.77
C TYR A 207 5.07 -4.51 -5.10
N PHE A 208 5.30 -3.20 -5.11
CA PHE A 208 5.60 -2.52 -6.36
C PHE A 208 6.76 -1.55 -6.25
N PHE A 209 7.51 -1.48 -7.34
CA PHE A 209 8.53 -0.48 -7.57
C PHE A 209 8.16 0.34 -8.80
N MET A 210 8.06 1.66 -8.64
CA MET A 210 7.71 2.60 -9.69
C MET A 210 8.88 3.53 -9.98
N GLN A 211 9.20 3.78 -11.25
CA GLN A 211 10.16 4.79 -11.68
C GLN A 211 9.70 5.48 -12.96
N GLN A 212 9.64 6.83 -12.98
CA GLN A 212 9.21 7.62 -14.16
C GLN A 212 7.83 7.20 -14.71
N SER A 213 6.92 6.79 -13.83
CA SER A 213 5.58 6.32 -14.18
C SER A 213 4.52 7.26 -13.59
N GLU A 214 3.32 7.22 -14.17
CA GLU A 214 2.24 8.15 -13.86
C GLU A 214 1.60 7.84 -12.51
N GLN A 215 1.07 6.62 -12.34
CA GLN A 215 0.25 6.30 -11.18
C GLN A 215 0.11 4.81 -10.88
N VAL A 216 0.03 4.51 -9.59
CA VAL A 216 -0.52 3.27 -9.03
C VAL A 216 -1.76 3.64 -8.23
N THR A 217 -2.86 2.96 -8.53
CA THR A 217 -4.15 3.20 -7.87
C THR A 217 -4.68 1.89 -7.30
N ILE A 218 -5.05 1.90 -6.02
CA ILE A 218 -5.70 0.80 -5.31
C ILE A 218 -7.07 1.27 -4.81
N LEU A 219 -8.14 0.60 -5.23
CA LEU A 219 -9.53 0.97 -4.95
C LEU A 219 -10.31 -0.17 -4.30
N ASN A 220 -11.19 0.12 -3.35
CA ASN A 220 -12.18 -0.83 -2.79
C ASN A 220 -11.62 -2.23 -2.46
N SER A 221 -10.36 -2.31 -2.04
CA SER A 221 -9.65 -3.59 -1.93
C SER A 221 -9.42 -3.96 -0.47
N LEU A 222 -9.49 -5.25 -0.19
CA LEU A 222 -9.38 -5.82 1.14
C LEU A 222 -8.05 -6.55 1.30
N PHE A 223 -7.32 -6.23 2.36
CA PHE A 223 -6.10 -6.90 2.79
C PHE A 223 -6.36 -7.46 4.19
N VAL A 224 -6.36 -8.78 4.35
CA VAL A 224 -6.69 -9.44 5.62
C VAL A 224 -5.57 -10.37 6.02
N ARG A 225 -4.99 -10.13 7.19
CA ARG A 225 -3.93 -10.95 7.80
C ARG A 225 -2.77 -11.18 6.83
N CYS A 226 -2.43 -10.16 6.05
CA CYS A 226 -1.24 -10.19 5.20
C CYS A 226 -0.01 -9.81 6.03
N GLU A 227 1.07 -10.56 5.88
CA GLU A 227 2.25 -10.43 6.73
C GLU A 227 3.52 -10.25 5.90
N ALA A 228 4.36 -9.30 6.29
CA ALA A 228 5.69 -9.10 5.73
C ALA A 228 6.72 -9.06 6.85
N ASN A 229 7.89 -9.68 6.67
CA ASN A 229 8.93 -9.61 7.71
C ASN A 229 9.43 -8.19 7.94
N ILE A 230 9.75 -7.43 6.89
CA ILE A 230 10.31 -6.07 7.04
C ILE A 230 9.27 -4.98 6.88
N GLY A 231 8.61 -4.92 5.72
CA GLY A 231 7.82 -3.75 5.37
C GLY A 231 6.55 -4.08 4.64
N GLY A 232 5.45 -3.43 5.01
CA GLY A 232 4.20 -3.48 4.25
C GLY A 232 3.52 -4.84 4.32
N GLY A 233 2.88 -5.16 5.45
CA GLY A 233 2.20 -6.46 5.59
C GLY A 233 1.18 -6.70 4.49
N GLY A 234 0.40 -5.67 4.13
CA GLY A 234 -0.36 -5.64 2.88
C GLY A 234 0.49 -5.22 1.70
N ILE A 235 0.91 -3.96 1.66
CA ILE A 235 1.53 -3.33 0.47
C ILE A 235 2.90 -2.76 0.81
N TYR A 236 3.91 -3.09 0.01
CA TYR A 236 5.19 -2.37 -0.02
C TYR A 236 5.30 -1.59 -1.33
N ALA A 237 5.40 -0.28 -1.22
CA ALA A 237 5.48 0.66 -2.33
C ALA A 237 6.84 1.36 -2.31
N GLN A 238 7.60 1.24 -3.38
CA GLN A 238 8.80 2.06 -3.62
C GLN A 238 8.59 2.87 -4.89
N ILE A 239 8.63 4.19 -4.78
CA ILE A 239 8.32 5.12 -5.86
C ILE A 239 9.49 6.06 -6.01
N LEU A 240 10.17 5.96 -7.15
CA LEU A 240 11.21 6.88 -7.58
C LEU A 240 10.63 7.88 -8.56
N SER A 241 11.03 9.15 -8.46
CA SER A 241 10.48 10.31 -9.19
C SER A 241 9.02 10.63 -8.81
N SER A 242 8.46 11.74 -9.30
CA SER A 242 7.18 12.35 -8.86
C SER A 242 5.91 11.55 -9.17
N GLY A 243 5.96 10.21 -9.10
CA GLY A 243 4.83 9.32 -9.32
C GLY A 243 3.76 9.46 -8.24
N LYS A 244 2.52 9.11 -8.59
CA LYS A 244 1.36 9.20 -7.70
C LYS A 244 0.99 7.82 -7.15
N PHE A 245 0.90 7.71 -5.83
CA PHE A 245 0.27 6.55 -5.17
C PHE A 245 -1.07 6.95 -4.59
N THR A 246 -2.13 6.30 -5.06
CA THR A 246 -3.49 6.54 -4.61
C THR A 246 -4.06 5.30 -3.95
N ILE A 247 -4.52 5.46 -2.71
CA ILE A 247 -5.36 4.49 -2.02
C ILE A 247 -6.69 5.19 -1.78
N ASP A 248 -7.75 4.68 -2.38
CA ASP A 248 -9.08 5.29 -2.30
C ASP A 248 -10.17 4.22 -2.32
N GLY A 249 -11.42 4.64 -2.19
CA GLY A 249 -12.55 3.78 -2.00
C GLY A 249 -12.51 3.11 -0.62
N GLN A 250 -13.35 2.09 -0.44
CA GLN A 250 -13.47 1.38 0.83
C GLN A 250 -12.33 0.37 1.04
N CYS A 251 -11.08 0.80 0.83
CA CYS A 251 -9.91 -0.05 1.12
C CYS A 251 -9.81 -0.36 2.61
N ASN A 252 -9.46 -1.60 2.95
CA ASN A 252 -9.37 -2.06 4.33
C ASN A 252 -8.12 -2.92 4.55
N PHE A 253 -7.35 -2.61 5.59
CA PHE A 253 -6.17 -3.36 6.03
C PHE A 253 -6.45 -3.93 7.42
N ASP A 254 -6.90 -5.18 7.46
CA ASP A 254 -7.36 -5.84 8.68
C ASP A 254 -6.31 -6.85 9.15
N GLU A 255 -5.79 -6.63 10.36
CA GLU A 255 -4.79 -7.50 11.00
C GLU A 255 -3.52 -7.75 10.15
N CYS A 256 -3.16 -6.81 9.26
CA CYS A 256 -1.91 -6.87 8.50
C CYS A 256 -0.70 -6.52 9.40
N GLN A 257 0.42 -7.22 9.22
CA GLN A 257 1.57 -7.14 10.12
C GLN A 257 2.89 -7.02 9.35
N ALA A 258 3.79 -6.16 9.85
CA ALA A 258 5.18 -6.08 9.44
C ALA A 258 6.02 -5.36 10.49
N ASP A 259 7.35 -5.50 10.44
CA ASP A 259 8.25 -4.70 11.28
C ASP A 259 8.04 -3.20 11.07
N THR A 260 7.70 -2.74 9.85
CA THR A 260 7.37 -1.33 9.56
C THR A 260 6.22 -1.23 8.56
N GLY A 261 5.23 -0.37 8.82
CA GLY A 261 4.06 -0.25 7.93
C GLY A 261 3.21 -1.53 7.92
N GLY A 262 2.53 -1.85 9.02
CA GLY A 262 1.81 -3.12 9.19
C GLY A 262 0.81 -3.41 8.06
N GLY A 263 0.06 -2.39 7.62
CA GLY A 263 -0.73 -2.44 6.39
C GLY A 263 0.10 -2.07 5.15
N ILE A 264 0.73 -0.90 5.16
CA ILE A 264 1.43 -0.34 4.01
C ILE A 264 2.77 0.26 4.44
N TYR A 265 3.82 -0.04 3.67
CA TYR A 265 5.07 0.70 3.71
C TYR A 265 5.25 1.42 2.37
N ALA A 266 5.41 2.75 2.38
CA ALA A 266 5.53 3.55 1.16
C ALA A 266 6.74 4.49 1.21
N LEU A 267 7.77 4.19 0.41
CA LEU A 267 8.90 5.08 0.18
C LEU A 267 8.71 5.85 -1.13
N ILE A 268 8.51 7.16 -1.06
CA ILE A 268 8.30 8.03 -2.22
C ILE A 268 9.44 9.05 -2.29
N SER A 269 10.35 8.88 -3.23
CA SER A 269 11.63 9.57 -3.28
C SER A 269 11.95 10.14 -4.65
N GLY A 270 12.69 11.26 -4.68
CA GLY A 270 13.31 11.78 -5.89
C GLY A 270 14.52 10.92 -6.27
N MET A 271 15.02 11.03 -7.51
CA MET A 271 16.27 10.36 -7.90
C MET A 271 17.37 10.74 -6.90
N ASN A 272 17.94 9.74 -6.21
CA ASN A 272 19.05 9.82 -5.24
C ASN A 272 18.71 10.04 -3.75
N SER A 273 17.67 9.43 -3.18
CA SER A 273 17.61 9.27 -1.71
C SER A 273 17.59 7.81 -1.30
N GLU A 274 18.76 7.31 -0.86
CA GLU A 274 18.83 6.12 -0.01
C GLU A 274 18.33 6.54 1.38
N CYS A 275 17.07 6.28 1.68
CA CYS A 275 16.56 6.47 3.04
C CYS A 275 17.04 5.32 3.92
N SER A 276 17.89 5.66 4.89
CA SER A 276 18.33 4.78 5.98
C SER A 276 17.16 4.32 6.85
N GLN A 277 17.31 3.15 7.47
CA GLN A 277 16.34 2.52 8.37
C GLN A 277 15.66 3.53 9.29
N THR A 278 14.33 3.60 9.23
CA THR A 278 13.51 4.28 10.23
C THR A 278 12.81 3.19 11.04
N SER A 279 13.01 3.25 12.35
CA SER A 279 12.54 2.27 13.32
C SER A 279 11.01 2.15 13.30
N TYR A 280 10.50 0.92 13.20
CA TYR A 280 9.20 0.38 13.64
C TYR A 280 7.94 1.28 13.65
N SER A 281 7.86 2.31 12.79
CA SER A 281 6.79 3.31 12.82
C SER A 281 5.63 2.96 11.87
N GLY A 282 4.46 3.56 12.09
CA GLY A 282 3.31 3.42 11.22
C GLY A 282 2.64 2.05 11.30
N GLY A 283 1.93 1.78 12.39
CA GLY A 283 1.27 0.47 12.60
C GLY A 283 0.30 0.09 11.47
N GLY A 284 -0.30 1.08 10.80
CA GLY A 284 -1.05 0.92 9.56
C GLY A 284 -0.22 1.32 8.33
N ILE A 285 0.16 2.60 8.19
CA ILE A 285 1.02 3.09 7.10
C ILE A 285 2.27 3.75 7.66
N PHE A 286 3.42 3.36 7.16
CA PHE A 286 4.61 4.20 7.22
C PHE A 286 4.88 4.80 5.85
N SER A 287 5.13 6.11 5.78
CA SER A 287 5.60 6.73 4.55
C SER A 287 6.70 7.76 4.74
N ASN A 288 7.72 7.69 3.89
CA ASN A 288 8.74 8.73 3.77
C ASN A 288 8.67 9.31 2.36
N ILE A 289 8.36 10.61 2.29
CA ILE A 289 7.95 11.30 1.07
C ILE A 289 8.90 12.50 0.88
N SER A 290 10.03 12.27 0.22
CA SER A 290 10.96 13.35 -0.13
C SER A 290 10.40 14.21 -1.27
N TYR A 291 9.72 13.57 -2.22
CA TYR A 291 9.10 14.17 -3.41
C TYR A 291 7.87 13.32 -3.80
N GLY A 292 6.87 13.92 -4.46
CA GLY A 292 5.69 13.20 -4.94
C GLY A 292 4.48 13.33 -4.03
N VAL A 293 3.50 12.42 -4.21
CA VAL A 293 2.17 12.53 -3.59
C VAL A 293 1.77 11.22 -2.94
N LEU A 294 1.42 11.28 -1.65
CA LEU A 294 0.64 10.26 -0.97
C LEU A 294 -0.80 10.77 -0.81
N ASN A 295 -1.75 10.10 -1.47
CA ASN A 295 -3.18 10.36 -1.29
C ASN A 295 -3.86 9.14 -0.68
N VAL A 296 -4.47 9.34 0.49
CA VAL A 296 -5.31 8.34 1.17
C VAL A 296 -6.68 8.94 1.36
N GLU A 297 -7.67 8.34 0.74
CA GLU A 297 -9.04 8.81 0.81
C GLU A 297 -9.99 7.67 1.16
N ASN A 298 -11.08 7.97 1.88
CA ASN A 298 -12.16 7.02 2.20
C ASN A 298 -11.72 5.72 2.90
N THR A 299 -10.58 5.73 3.60
CA THR A 299 -9.94 4.52 4.16
C THR A 299 -10.20 4.37 5.66
N THR A 300 -10.32 3.13 6.14
CA THR A 300 -10.42 2.84 7.59
C THR A 300 -9.17 2.11 8.08
N PHE A 301 -8.53 2.67 9.11
CA PHE A 301 -7.45 2.05 9.88
C PHE A 301 -8.02 1.60 11.21
N LYS A 302 -7.99 0.29 11.47
CA LYS A 302 -8.57 -0.30 12.68
C LYS A 302 -7.54 -1.14 13.41
N MET A 303 -7.41 -0.92 14.72
CA MET A 303 -6.52 -1.66 15.61
C MET A 303 -5.05 -1.66 15.13
N CYS A 304 -4.65 -0.64 14.39
CA CYS A 304 -3.26 -0.48 13.97
C CYS A 304 -2.42 -0.08 15.19
N THR A 305 -1.38 -0.85 15.47
CA THR A 305 -0.53 -0.61 16.63
C THR A 305 0.93 -0.50 16.24
N CYS A 306 1.63 0.39 16.91
CA CYS A 306 3.07 0.57 16.79
C CYS A 306 3.68 0.42 18.19
N VAL A 307 4.82 -0.25 18.33
CA VAL A 307 5.53 -0.41 19.62
C VAL A 307 6.71 0.56 19.63
N GLN A 308 6.98 1.21 20.76
CA GLN A 308 8.19 2.03 20.90
C GLN A 308 9.44 1.23 20.50
N SER A 309 10.38 1.81 19.75
CA SER A 309 10.56 3.25 19.54
C SER A 309 9.77 3.88 18.37
N GLY A 310 8.76 3.21 17.80
CA GLY A 310 8.02 3.74 16.67
C GLY A 310 6.94 4.79 17.04
N ASN A 311 6.59 5.62 16.05
CA ASN A 311 5.50 6.60 16.12
C ASN A 311 4.31 6.19 15.25
N GLY A 312 3.15 6.80 15.45
CA GLY A 312 2.02 6.65 14.54
C GLY A 312 1.39 5.26 14.61
N GLY A 313 0.47 5.03 15.56
CA GLY A 313 -0.22 3.73 15.65
C GLY A 313 -0.98 3.38 14.37
N GLY A 314 -1.62 4.36 13.74
CA GLY A 314 -2.22 4.25 12.41
C GLY A 314 -1.26 4.65 11.30
N LEU A 315 -0.89 5.92 11.20
CA LEU A 315 0.02 6.46 10.18
C LEU A 315 1.24 7.09 10.82
N ALA A 316 2.41 6.88 10.23
CA ALA A 316 3.60 7.68 10.46
C ALA A 316 4.12 8.19 9.12
N MET A 317 4.26 9.50 8.98
CA MET A 317 4.64 10.14 7.72
C MET A 317 5.81 11.10 7.93
N ILE A 318 6.79 11.06 7.02
CA ILE A 318 7.87 12.04 6.90
C ILE A 318 7.67 12.79 5.58
N GLN A 319 7.36 14.08 5.67
CA GLN A 319 7.04 14.95 4.54
C GLN A 319 8.21 15.90 4.25
N GLY A 320 8.84 15.78 3.08
CA GLY A 320 9.83 16.72 2.57
C GLY A 320 9.22 18.01 2.00
N VAL A 321 10.06 19.03 1.80
CA VAL A 321 9.66 20.39 1.36
C VAL A 321 8.85 20.46 0.07
N SER A 322 9.01 19.47 -0.82
CA SER A 322 8.38 19.42 -2.15
C SER A 322 7.38 18.27 -2.28
N SER A 323 6.92 17.72 -1.15
CA SER A 323 6.01 16.58 -1.12
C SER A 323 4.60 16.96 -0.70
N ILE A 324 3.63 16.15 -1.14
CA ILE A 324 2.21 16.37 -0.90
C ILE A 324 1.65 15.19 -0.09
N ILE A 325 1.01 15.52 1.03
CA ILE A 325 0.17 14.58 1.77
C ILE A 325 -1.28 15.04 1.76
N SER A 326 -2.17 14.11 1.40
CA SER A 326 -3.61 14.32 1.42
C SER A 326 -4.27 13.10 2.04
N ILE A 327 -4.81 13.25 3.24
CA ILE A 327 -5.57 12.23 3.97
C ILE A 327 -6.97 12.76 4.19
N THR A 328 -7.96 12.20 3.52
CA THR A 328 -9.34 12.71 3.56
C THR A 328 -10.36 11.61 3.81
N ASN A 329 -11.49 11.98 4.44
CA ASN A 329 -12.65 11.09 4.63
C ASN A 329 -12.30 9.74 5.29
N SER A 330 -11.25 9.71 6.12
CA SER A 330 -10.65 8.47 6.63
C SER A 330 -10.85 8.33 8.13
N SER A 331 -10.95 7.08 8.61
CA SER A 331 -11.26 6.74 10.01
C SER A 331 -10.12 5.99 10.68
N PHE A 332 -9.84 6.33 11.93
CA PHE A 332 -8.86 5.69 12.80
C PHE A 332 -9.58 5.16 14.04
N ILE A 333 -9.58 3.84 14.22
CA ILE A 333 -10.35 3.15 15.25
C ILE A 333 -9.40 2.28 16.06
N ASP A 334 -9.27 2.55 17.35
CA ASP A 334 -8.40 1.83 18.29
C ASP A 334 -6.94 1.76 17.86
N CYS A 335 -6.43 2.79 17.15
CA CYS A 335 -5.02 2.87 16.76
C CYS A 335 -4.15 3.35 17.93
N LYS A 336 -3.00 2.69 18.18
CA LYS A 336 -2.22 2.93 19.40
C LYS A 336 -0.71 2.89 19.18
N THR A 337 0.01 3.75 19.91
CA THR A 337 1.43 3.49 20.21
C THR A 337 1.54 2.79 21.58
N ILE A 338 2.38 1.77 21.68
CA ILE A 338 2.51 0.88 22.84
C ILE A 338 3.89 1.10 23.47
N SER A 339 3.92 1.26 24.79
CA SER A 339 5.16 1.46 25.54
C SER A 339 6.08 0.24 25.47
N ASN A 340 7.38 0.46 25.27
CA ASN A 340 8.39 -0.59 25.32
C ASN A 340 9.38 -0.30 26.45
N SER A 341 9.40 -1.15 27.48
CA SER A 341 10.30 -0.98 28.63
C SER A 341 11.79 -1.07 28.28
N SER A 342 12.12 -1.67 27.14
CA SER A 342 13.51 -1.82 26.68
C SER A 342 14.00 -0.64 25.85
N ASP A 343 13.08 0.15 25.30
CA ASP A 343 13.36 1.32 24.47
C ASP A 343 12.18 2.29 24.57
N GLN A 344 12.30 3.31 25.42
CA GLN A 344 11.22 4.25 25.72
C GLN A 344 11.23 5.50 24.83
N ARG A 345 12.01 5.48 23.74
CA ARG A 345 12.12 6.61 22.82
C ARG A 345 10.84 6.74 22.00
N TYR A 346 10.47 7.99 21.69
CA TYR A 346 9.29 8.34 20.88
C TYR A 346 7.96 7.73 21.38
N GLY A 347 7.08 7.22 20.51
CA GLY A 347 5.75 6.72 20.86
C GLY A 347 4.64 7.75 20.70
N TRP A 348 4.83 8.74 19.82
CA TRP A 348 3.94 9.86 19.61
C TRP A 348 2.93 9.58 18.49
N GLY A 349 1.76 10.21 18.55
CA GLY A 349 0.74 10.07 17.52
C GLY A 349 0.03 8.72 17.59
N GLY A 350 -0.98 8.59 18.45
CA GLY A 350 -1.69 7.32 18.63
C GLY A 350 -2.37 6.86 17.34
N ALA A 351 -2.99 7.78 16.60
CA ALA A 351 -3.47 7.51 15.26
C ALA A 351 -2.49 7.97 14.18
N ILE A 352 -2.03 9.22 14.20
CA ILE A 352 -1.20 9.81 13.15
C ILE A 352 0.01 10.50 13.78
N PHE A 353 1.20 10.21 13.25
CA PHE A 353 2.40 11.00 13.45
C PHE A 353 2.86 11.60 12.12
N ILE A 354 3.21 12.88 12.11
CA ILE A 354 3.77 13.56 10.94
C ILE A 354 5.03 14.31 11.34
N GLN A 355 6.14 14.03 10.66
CA GLN A 355 7.29 14.92 10.61
C GLN A 355 7.22 15.72 9.30
N THR A 356 7.15 17.04 9.37
CA THR A 356 7.10 17.88 8.16
C THR A 356 8.27 18.85 8.08
N SER A 357 8.91 18.88 6.90
CA SER A 357 9.90 19.88 6.52
C SER A 357 9.26 21.07 5.78
N VAL A 358 7.94 21.11 5.59
CA VAL A 358 7.27 22.29 5.01
C VAL A 358 7.12 23.34 6.11
N ILE A 359 7.73 24.51 5.93
CA ILE A 359 7.59 25.61 6.89
C ILE A 359 6.16 26.14 6.90
N ALA A 360 5.71 26.66 8.06
CA ALA A 360 4.35 27.14 8.26
C ALA A 360 3.87 28.16 7.20
N GLU A 361 4.74 29.07 6.76
CA GLU A 361 4.42 30.07 5.71
C GLU A 361 4.03 29.42 4.36
N ASN A 362 4.56 28.23 4.07
CA ASN A 362 4.31 27.52 2.82
C ASN A 362 3.25 26.43 2.95
N LEU A 363 2.76 26.15 4.16
CA LEU A 363 1.79 25.10 4.40
C LEU A 363 0.42 25.53 3.85
N ASN A 364 -0.16 24.73 2.95
CA ASN A 364 -1.46 25.03 2.34
C ASN A 364 -2.12 23.76 1.77
N GLU A 365 -3.36 23.89 1.28
CA GLU A 365 -4.17 22.76 0.78
C GLU A 365 -3.52 21.97 -0.37
N THR A 366 -2.56 22.54 -1.09
CA THR A 366 -1.88 21.84 -2.21
C THR A 366 -0.76 20.92 -1.75
N ASN A 367 -0.29 21.02 -0.50
CA ASN A 367 0.80 20.20 0.02
C ASN A 367 0.48 19.47 1.33
N PHE A 368 -0.45 19.96 2.14
CA PHE A 368 -0.81 19.35 3.41
C PHE A 368 -2.31 19.44 3.60
N LEU A 369 -2.99 18.28 3.60
CA LEU A 369 -4.44 18.24 3.76
C LEU A 369 -4.88 17.04 4.59
N LEU A 370 -5.53 17.30 5.72
CA LEU A 370 -6.09 16.30 6.64
C LEU A 370 -7.58 16.60 6.86
N ARG A 371 -8.47 16.13 5.99
CA ARG A 371 -9.88 16.58 5.97
C ARG A 371 -10.88 15.49 6.37
N ASN A 372 -11.90 15.88 7.14
CA ASN A 372 -13.04 15.03 7.50
C ASN A 372 -12.60 13.68 8.11
N LEU A 373 -11.63 13.74 9.04
CA LEU A 373 -11.11 12.57 9.72
C LEU A 373 -12.01 12.12 10.87
N VAL A 374 -11.99 10.84 11.20
CA VAL A 374 -12.70 10.26 12.35
C VAL A 374 -11.67 9.58 13.25
N PHE A 375 -11.69 9.87 14.56
CA PHE A 375 -10.83 9.20 15.55
C PHE A 375 -11.70 8.58 16.65
N ILE A 376 -11.51 7.29 16.94
CA ILE A 376 -12.27 6.54 17.96
C ILE A 376 -11.29 5.68 18.73
N GLY A 377 -11.15 5.88 20.04
CA GLY A 377 -10.37 4.98 20.91
C GLY A 377 -8.85 4.99 20.70
N CYS A 378 -8.32 5.98 19.97
CA CYS A 378 -6.89 6.10 19.70
C CYS A 378 -6.12 6.58 20.94
N SER A 379 -4.88 6.11 21.13
CA SER A 379 -4.07 6.48 22.29
C SER A 379 -2.58 6.46 21.99
N ALA A 380 -1.85 7.46 22.48
CA ALA A 380 -0.40 7.51 22.40
C ALA A 380 0.26 7.17 23.75
N VAL A 381 1.51 6.70 23.72
CA VAL A 381 2.35 6.61 24.92
C VAL A 381 2.44 7.98 25.58
N ASN A 382 2.27 8.02 26.90
CA ASN A 382 2.20 9.26 27.71
C ASN A 382 1.14 10.27 27.25
N SER A 383 0.15 9.84 26.46
CA SER A 383 -0.86 10.72 25.86
C SER A 383 -0.29 11.87 25.02
N ILE A 384 0.83 11.63 24.35
CA ILE A 384 1.49 12.61 23.48
C ILE A 384 0.88 12.52 22.07
N GLY A 385 -0.19 13.28 21.85
CA GLY A 385 -0.95 13.31 20.61
C GLY A 385 -1.71 12.01 20.38
N ASN A 386 -2.75 11.73 21.20
CA ASN A 386 -3.55 10.50 21.05
C ASN A 386 -4.11 10.32 19.64
N ASN A 387 -4.51 11.42 18.99
CA ASN A 387 -4.96 11.41 17.61
C ASN A 387 -3.83 11.80 16.67
N ILE A 388 -3.30 13.02 16.79
CA ILE A 388 -2.26 13.54 15.90
C ILE A 388 -1.10 14.10 16.70
N HIS A 389 0.11 13.74 16.31
CA HIS A 389 1.33 14.43 16.73
C HIS A 389 2.12 14.93 15.52
N ILE A 390 2.54 16.20 15.54
CA ILE A 390 3.30 16.83 14.44
C ILE A 390 4.67 17.32 14.94
N GLN A 391 5.73 16.79 14.36
CA GLN A 391 7.08 17.35 14.44
C GLN A 391 7.29 18.35 13.30
N SER A 392 7.63 19.59 13.63
CA SER A 392 7.77 20.69 12.66
C SER A 392 8.86 21.68 13.06
N PHE A 393 9.21 22.64 12.19
CA PHE A 393 10.17 23.69 12.53
C PHE A 393 9.75 24.54 13.74
N ASP A 394 8.47 24.88 13.83
CA ASP A 394 7.86 25.66 14.92
C ASP A 394 6.41 25.21 15.06
N THR A 395 6.11 24.57 16.19
CA THR A 395 4.82 23.92 16.49
C THR A 395 3.70 24.93 16.48
N TYR A 396 3.92 26.10 17.09
CA TYR A 396 2.93 27.15 17.20
C TYR A 396 2.52 27.70 15.83
N SER A 397 3.50 28.09 15.02
CA SER A 397 3.30 28.65 13.69
C SER A 397 2.65 27.62 12.76
N THR A 398 3.06 26.35 12.88
CA THR A 398 2.44 25.24 12.13
C THR A 398 0.98 25.07 12.51
N GLY A 399 0.66 25.11 13.81
CA GLY A 399 -0.71 25.06 14.30
C GLY A 399 -1.57 26.22 13.81
N GLU A 400 -1.05 27.45 13.83
CA GLU A 400 -1.73 28.63 13.29
C GLU A 400 -1.96 28.51 11.78
N ALA A 401 -0.98 28.01 11.02
CA ALA A 401 -1.14 27.78 9.58
C ALA A 401 -2.23 26.73 9.30
N ILE A 402 -2.22 25.60 10.00
CA ILE A 402 -3.25 24.56 9.90
C ILE A 402 -4.64 25.13 10.19
N LYS A 403 -4.76 25.97 11.22
CA LYS A 403 -6.03 26.62 11.58
C LYS A 403 -6.50 27.62 10.51
N ASN A 404 -5.62 28.53 10.11
CA ASN A 404 -5.96 29.64 9.21
C ASN A 404 -6.32 29.16 7.81
N GLU A 405 -5.60 28.16 7.31
CA GLU A 405 -5.84 27.53 6.00
C GLU A 405 -6.84 26.35 6.11
N ASN A 406 -7.33 26.05 7.32
CA ASN A 406 -8.30 24.99 7.62
C ASN A 406 -7.81 23.58 7.17
N LEU A 407 -6.52 23.30 7.31
CA LEU A 407 -5.89 22.10 6.76
C LEU A 407 -6.22 20.82 7.53
N LEU A 408 -6.72 20.93 8.77
CA LEU A 408 -7.16 19.80 9.59
C LEU A 408 -8.65 19.91 9.94
N THR A 409 -9.45 18.91 9.60
CA THR A 409 -10.84 18.85 10.09
C THR A 409 -11.19 17.46 10.60
N VAL A 410 -11.94 17.41 11.68
CA VAL A 410 -12.43 16.17 12.30
C VAL A 410 -13.95 16.17 12.20
N LYS A 411 -14.50 15.06 11.73
CA LYS A 411 -15.93 14.92 11.49
C LYS A 411 -16.71 15.14 12.77
N ASP A 412 -17.79 15.92 12.66
CA ASP A 412 -18.69 16.27 13.76
C ASP A 412 -18.03 17.06 14.92
N ILE A 413 -16.81 17.61 14.72
CA ILE A 413 -16.14 18.53 15.66
C ILE A 413 -16.04 19.91 15.01
N THR A 414 -16.68 20.91 15.63
CA THR A 414 -16.72 22.29 15.10
C THR A 414 -15.81 23.27 15.84
N ASP A 415 -15.28 22.88 16.99
CA ASP A 415 -14.49 23.72 17.92
C ASP A 415 -13.07 23.18 18.11
N LEU A 416 -12.56 22.44 17.11
CA LEU A 416 -11.27 21.72 17.16
C LEU A 416 -10.11 22.62 17.58
N TYR A 417 -10.10 23.87 17.11
CA TYR A 417 -8.98 24.80 17.29
C TYR A 417 -9.09 25.62 18.59
N GLU A 418 -10.23 25.59 19.28
CA GLU A 418 -10.52 26.42 20.44
C GLU A 418 -10.66 25.63 21.74
N ASN A 419 -11.06 24.35 21.65
CA ASN A 419 -11.41 23.56 22.82
C ASN A 419 -10.18 22.94 23.49
N LYS A 420 -9.91 23.38 24.73
CA LYS A 420 -8.76 22.93 25.55
C LYS A 420 -8.73 21.44 25.83
N LEU A 421 -9.88 20.77 25.77
CA LEU A 421 -9.97 19.35 26.08
C LEU A 421 -9.25 18.48 25.07
N TYR A 422 -9.02 18.98 23.85
CA TYR A 422 -8.30 18.24 22.80
C TYR A 422 -6.78 18.40 22.86
N GLY A 423 -6.23 19.10 23.87
CA GLY A 423 -4.82 19.44 23.93
C GLY A 423 -3.87 18.23 23.95
N SER A 424 -4.26 17.11 24.57
CA SER A 424 -3.49 15.85 24.54
C SER A 424 -3.71 15.04 23.26
N ASP A 425 -4.76 15.34 22.51
CA ASP A 425 -5.13 14.59 21.31
C ASP A 425 -4.42 15.14 20.07
N TYR A 426 -4.16 16.45 20.02
CA TYR A 426 -3.49 17.15 18.94
C TYR A 426 -2.31 17.94 19.48
N MET A 427 -1.11 17.38 19.35
CA MET A 427 0.11 17.93 19.92
C MET A 427 1.17 18.12 18.82
N GLY A 428 2.20 18.89 19.11
CA GLY A 428 3.39 18.96 18.29
C GLY A 428 4.67 19.08 19.10
N ILE A 429 5.79 19.09 18.39
CA ILE A 429 7.11 19.40 18.94
C ILE A 429 7.95 20.12 17.88
N ASP A 430 8.75 21.07 18.34
CA ASP A 430 9.74 21.72 17.51
C ASP A 430 10.87 20.73 17.20
N GLU A 431 11.29 20.63 15.94
CA GLU A 431 12.32 19.67 15.53
C GLU A 431 13.63 19.86 16.31
N SER A 432 13.92 21.09 16.74
CA SER A 432 15.11 21.43 17.52
C SER A 432 15.07 20.94 18.97
N ASP A 433 13.88 20.55 19.45
CA ASP A 433 13.65 20.03 20.79
C ASP A 433 13.58 18.49 20.83
N VAL A 434 13.67 17.81 19.67
CA VAL A 434 13.74 16.35 19.60
C VAL A 434 15.14 15.90 20.02
N ASP A 435 15.18 15.12 21.10
CA ASP A 435 16.38 14.47 21.63
C ASP A 435 16.08 12.98 21.73
N ASP A 436 16.67 12.21 20.80
CA ASP A 436 16.36 10.79 20.56
C ASP A 436 16.36 9.96 21.85
N ASP A 437 17.12 10.32 22.88
CA ASP A 437 17.22 9.58 24.15
C ASP A 437 16.54 10.25 25.36
N ASN A 438 16.04 11.49 25.26
CA ASN A 438 15.58 12.24 26.44
C ASN A 438 14.58 13.39 26.17
N THR A 439 13.85 13.38 25.05
CA THR A 439 12.85 14.43 24.76
C THR A 439 11.91 14.66 25.96
N PRO A 440 11.99 15.81 26.64
CA PRO A 440 11.16 16.04 27.82
C PRO A 440 9.69 16.16 27.41
N ILE A 441 8.79 15.54 28.18
CA ILE A 441 7.33 15.65 27.94
C ILE A 441 6.89 17.11 27.86
N SER A 442 7.54 18.02 28.61
CA SER A 442 7.27 19.46 28.61
C SER A 442 7.61 20.19 27.31
N LYS A 443 8.24 19.53 26.34
CA LYS A 443 8.51 20.08 25.00
C LYS A 443 7.41 19.75 24.00
N HIS A 444 6.54 18.81 24.35
CA HIS A 444 5.35 18.51 23.56
C HIS A 444 4.24 19.47 23.97
N GLU A 445 3.86 20.35 23.04
CA GLU A 445 2.86 21.38 23.27
C GLU A 445 1.59 21.07 22.46
N PRO A 446 0.40 21.51 22.92
CA PRO A 446 -0.80 21.46 22.10
C PRO A 446 -0.60 22.16 20.76
N LEU A 447 -1.05 21.54 19.68
CA LEU A 447 -0.89 22.09 18.33
C LEU A 447 -1.68 23.40 18.16
N PHE A 448 -2.82 23.53 18.82
CA PHE A 448 -3.68 24.72 18.73
C PHE A 448 -3.64 25.53 20.02
N ASN A 449 -3.22 26.79 19.89
CA ASN A 449 -2.93 27.63 21.03
C ASN A 449 -4.24 28.12 21.68
N ILE A 450 -4.58 27.55 22.84
CA ILE A 450 -5.67 28.07 23.65
C ILE A 450 -5.09 29.03 24.70
N PRO A 451 -5.54 30.30 24.78
CA PRO A 451 -4.89 31.32 25.62
C PRO A 451 -4.66 30.86 27.07
N GLN A 452 -3.46 31.17 27.53
CA GLN A 452 -2.80 30.67 28.75
C GLN A 452 -3.70 30.64 29.99
N SER A 453 -3.99 29.42 30.43
CA SER A 453 -3.92 29.07 31.85
C SER A 453 -3.51 27.60 31.92
N ARG A 454 -2.39 27.32 32.61
CA ARG A 454 -1.65 26.04 32.63
C ARG A 454 -2.53 24.81 32.44
N ILE A 455 -2.17 23.97 31.47
CA ILE A 455 -2.73 22.63 31.33
C ILE A 455 -2.07 21.75 32.40
N PHE A 456 -2.88 21.06 33.21
CA PHE A 456 -2.40 20.04 34.14
C PHE A 456 -2.48 18.69 33.44
N LEU A 457 -1.35 18.00 33.28
CA LEU A 457 -1.23 16.68 32.63
C LEU A 457 -1.86 15.51 33.43
N ASN A 458 -2.73 15.79 34.40
CA ASN A 458 -3.49 14.77 35.14
C ASN A 458 -4.63 15.44 35.92
N PRO A 459 -5.86 15.54 35.39
CA PRO A 459 -6.97 16.14 36.13
C PRO A 459 -7.45 15.18 37.23
N TYR A 460 -7.01 15.38 38.46
CA TYR A 460 -7.64 14.75 39.63
C TYR A 460 -8.81 15.61 40.13
N LEU A 461 -9.93 14.96 40.42
CA LEU A 461 -11.16 15.60 40.85
C LEU A 461 -11.06 15.95 42.35
N VAL A 462 -10.97 17.23 42.69
CA VAL A 462 -11.05 17.67 44.08
C VAL A 462 -12.52 17.67 44.51
N ASN A 463 -12.93 16.69 45.31
CA ASN A 463 -14.26 16.66 45.93
C ASN A 463 -14.27 17.67 47.10
N ALA A 464 -15.05 18.74 46.96
CA ALA A 464 -15.16 19.80 47.96
C ALA A 464 -15.73 19.33 49.32
N ASN A 465 -16.35 18.16 49.37
CA ASN A 465 -16.97 17.62 50.59
C ASN A 465 -16.07 16.64 51.36
N ASP A 466 -15.00 16.12 50.73
CA ASP A 466 -14.12 15.07 51.31
C ASP A 466 -12.63 15.36 51.05
N GLY A 467 -12.20 16.62 51.25
CA GLY A 467 -10.80 17.02 51.07
C GLY A 467 -9.88 16.45 52.15
N ILE A 468 -8.76 15.82 51.75
CA ILE A 468 -7.64 15.46 52.62
C ILE A 468 -6.47 16.39 52.28
N GLU A 469 -5.84 17.02 53.27
CA GLU A 469 -4.60 17.79 53.06
C GLU A 469 -3.47 16.83 52.69
N ASN A 470 -3.04 16.86 51.44
CA ASN A 470 -1.87 16.12 50.98
C ASN A 470 -0.77 17.12 50.59
N VAL A 471 0.37 17.05 51.28
CA VAL A 471 1.48 18.01 51.14
C VAL A 471 2.20 17.87 49.79
N PHE A 472 1.95 16.78 49.06
CA PHE A 472 2.52 16.49 47.75
C PHE A 472 1.40 16.20 46.74
N CYS A 473 1.08 17.19 45.89
CA CYS A 473 0.20 17.01 44.75
C CYS A 473 1.03 16.96 43.46
N GLY A 474 0.96 15.86 42.71
CA GLY A 474 1.58 15.74 41.38
C GLY A 474 2.78 14.80 41.24
N GLU A 475 3.24 14.15 42.31
CA GLU A 475 4.14 12.98 42.22
C GLU A 475 3.38 11.78 42.79
N SER A 476 2.73 11.00 41.93
CA SER A 476 2.27 9.67 42.33
C SER A 476 3.39 8.68 42.09
N ASP A 477 4.11 8.34 43.15
CA ASP A 477 4.50 6.95 43.32
C ASP A 477 3.24 6.09 43.34
N MET A 478 3.30 5.00 42.57
CA MET A 478 2.32 3.93 42.42
C MET A 478 1.75 3.40 43.74
N PRO A 479 0.58 2.74 43.67
CA PRO A 479 0.59 1.28 43.72
C PRO A 479 0.37 0.59 42.38
#